data_AF-A0AAD7Z5M2-F1
#
_entry.id   AF-A0AAD7Z5M2-F1
#
_cell.length_a   1.000
_cell.length_b   1.000
_cell.length_c   1.000
_cell.angle_alpha   90.00
_cell.angle_beta   90.00
_cell.angle_gamma   90.00
#
_symmetry.space_group_name_H-M   'P 1'
#
loop_
_entity.id
_entity.type
_entity.pdbx_description
1 polymer ?
#
loop_
_entity_poly.entity_id
_entity_poly.type
_entity_poly.pdbx_seq_one_letter_code
_entity_poly.pdbx_strand_id
1 'polypeptide(L)'
;MYTQNIDGLERLTGIPEERLIEAHGGFSTASCIKCFKKHDPDKTREMILNGDIVYCERSLCKGLVKPDIVFFGEALPDRFWLHDIDTAIADFLIVMGTSLEVYPFASVADAVWHDIPRLLLNRNVVGSFGLREQDAVITGDIIESIKSLALALDWMDDLEKLVKDYETKITNKTINSINFSGTTVPKTTVCEEHRVYELRNPPNETIQYYINELETFTPHLIKYAFITWHVLKHSSCQLV
;
A
#
# COMPACT_ATOMS: atom_id res chain seq x y z
N MET A 1 0.27 9.60 -10.21
CA MET A 1 0.15 8.17 -9.88
C MET A 1 -0.89 8.01 -8.79
N TYR A 2 -1.87 7.16 -9.00
CA TYR A 2 -2.97 6.89 -8.08
C TYR A 2 -2.78 5.52 -7.45
N THR A 3 -2.70 5.40 -6.12
CA THR A 3 -2.53 4.10 -5.44
C THR A 3 -3.68 3.81 -4.48
N GLN A 4 -4.06 2.53 -4.40
CA GLN A 4 -4.99 2.00 -3.39
C GLN A 4 -4.24 1.49 -2.15
N ASN A 5 -2.92 1.32 -2.24
CA ASN A 5 -2.12 0.81 -1.14
C ASN A 5 -2.02 1.82 -0.01
N ILE A 6 -1.78 1.28 1.18
CA ILE A 6 -1.53 2.06 2.39
C ILE A 6 -0.13 1.81 2.96
N ASP A 7 0.67 0.97 2.32
CA ASP A 7 2.02 0.60 2.78
C ASP A 7 3.06 1.73 2.65
N GLY A 8 2.82 2.70 1.74
CA GLY A 8 3.67 3.86 1.52
C GLY A 8 4.94 3.57 0.72
N LEU A 9 5.05 2.40 0.07
CA LEU A 9 6.21 2.03 -0.72
C LEU A 9 6.47 3.01 -1.88
N GLU A 10 5.42 3.57 -2.46
CA GLU A 10 5.49 4.58 -3.52
C GLU A 10 6.31 5.80 -3.08
N ARG A 11 6.02 6.31 -1.89
CA ARG A 11 6.76 7.43 -1.29
C ARG A 11 8.21 7.04 -0.98
N LEU A 12 8.40 5.82 -0.46
CA LEU A 12 9.73 5.31 -0.13
C LEU A 12 10.63 5.18 -1.37
N THR A 13 10.07 4.77 -2.51
CA THR A 13 10.80 4.72 -3.79
C THR A 13 11.16 6.10 -4.37
N GLY A 14 10.69 7.19 -3.76
CA GLY A 14 11.06 8.55 -4.11
C GLY A 14 10.09 9.24 -5.08
N ILE A 15 8.86 8.73 -5.23
CA ILE A 15 7.84 9.47 -5.98
C ILE A 15 7.49 10.77 -5.22
N PRO A 16 7.58 11.93 -5.90
CA PRO A 16 7.20 13.20 -5.28
C PRO A 16 5.73 13.23 -4.86
N GLU A 17 5.44 13.86 -3.74
CA GLU A 17 4.08 13.92 -3.17
C GLU A 17 3.07 14.58 -4.11
N GLU A 18 3.48 15.58 -4.88
CA GLU A 18 2.63 16.23 -5.87
C GLU A 18 2.24 15.30 -7.03
N ARG A 19 3.00 14.22 -7.25
CA ARG A 19 2.73 13.19 -8.27
C ARG A 19 2.09 11.92 -7.69
N LEU A 20 1.82 11.90 -6.39
CA LEU A 20 1.24 10.76 -5.68
C LEU A 20 -0.15 11.10 -5.13
N ILE A 21 -1.10 10.20 -5.41
CA ILE A 21 -2.45 10.25 -4.87
C ILE A 21 -2.69 8.94 -4.12
N GLU A 22 -2.58 8.98 -2.80
CA GLU A 22 -2.88 7.87 -1.88
C GLU A 22 -4.40 7.82 -1.68
N ALA A 23 -5.12 7.12 -2.56
CA ALA A 23 -6.57 7.16 -2.62
C ALA A 23 -7.24 6.60 -1.36
N HIS A 24 -6.63 5.59 -0.74
CA HIS A 24 -7.07 5.06 0.55
C HIS A 24 -6.30 5.65 1.74
N GLY A 25 -5.63 6.78 1.52
CA GLY A 25 -4.82 7.43 2.54
C GLY A 25 -3.59 6.61 2.91
N GLY A 26 -3.09 6.79 4.13
CA GLY A 26 -1.89 6.09 4.58
C GLY A 26 -1.50 6.41 6.02
N PHE A 27 -0.34 5.88 6.44
CA PHE A 27 0.17 6.07 7.81
C PHE A 27 0.96 7.37 8.00
N SER A 28 1.06 8.22 6.98
CA SER A 28 1.85 9.46 7.02
C SER A 28 1.27 10.53 7.95
N THR A 29 -0.04 10.47 8.22
CA THR A 29 -0.75 11.40 9.10
C THR A 29 -1.78 10.67 9.94
N ALA A 30 -2.20 11.27 11.05
CA ALA A 30 -3.24 10.74 11.92
C ALA A 30 -4.16 11.87 12.40
N SER A 31 -5.45 11.57 12.54
CA SER A 31 -6.47 12.55 12.93
C SER A 31 -7.46 11.99 13.93
N CYS A 32 -8.01 12.87 14.76
CA CYS A 32 -9.16 12.53 15.60
C CYS A 32 -10.43 12.40 14.74
N ILE A 33 -11.16 11.29 14.87
CA ILE A 33 -12.39 11.02 14.09
C ILE A 33 -13.56 11.95 14.43
N LYS A 34 -13.50 12.68 15.55
CA LYS A 34 -14.59 13.60 15.99
C LYS A 34 -14.34 15.05 15.61
N CYS A 35 -13.13 15.54 15.85
CA CYS A 35 -12.80 16.96 15.69
C CYS A 35 -11.78 17.23 14.58
N PHE A 36 -11.33 16.19 13.88
CA PHE A 36 -10.36 16.25 12.77
C PHE A 36 -9.03 16.91 13.13
N LYS A 37 -8.74 17.08 14.43
CA LYS A 37 -7.43 17.56 14.88
C LYS A 37 -6.37 16.56 14.44
N LYS A 38 -5.32 17.06 13.81
CA LYS A 38 -4.12 16.28 13.47
C LYS A 38 -3.36 15.90 14.73
N HIS A 39 -2.83 14.69 14.71
CA HIS A 39 -2.03 14.08 15.75
C HIS A 39 -0.67 13.67 15.19
N ASP A 40 0.30 13.50 16.08
CA ASP A 40 1.62 12.97 15.73
C ASP A 40 1.45 11.55 15.16
N PRO A 41 1.80 11.32 13.88
CA PRO A 41 1.56 10.05 13.22
C PRO A 41 2.49 8.94 13.75
N ASP A 42 3.74 9.26 14.07
CA ASP A 42 4.72 8.28 14.55
C ASP A 42 4.33 7.77 15.93
N LYS A 43 3.98 8.67 16.85
CA LYS A 43 3.47 8.32 18.17
C LYS A 43 2.16 7.55 18.10
N THR A 44 1.24 7.99 17.23
CA THR A 44 -0.04 7.29 17.04
C THR A 44 0.19 5.86 16.54
N ARG A 45 1.08 5.69 15.55
CA ARG A 45 1.45 4.39 15.00
C ARG A 45 2.09 3.51 16.06
N GLU A 46 3.06 4.01 16.82
CA GLU A 46 3.73 3.27 17.89
C GLU A 46 2.72 2.74 18.91
N MET A 47 1.81 3.61 19.39
CA MET A 47 0.77 3.23 20.35
C MET A 47 -0.17 2.15 19.77
N ILE A 48 -0.62 2.31 18.52
CA ILE A 48 -1.50 1.32 17.87
C ILE A 48 -0.80 -0.02 17.72
N LEU A 49 0.48 -0.04 17.33
CA LEU A 49 1.27 -1.27 17.21
C LEU A 49 1.49 -1.97 18.56
N ASN A 50 1.51 -1.20 19.65
CA ASN A 50 1.56 -1.74 21.02
C ASN A 50 0.18 -2.22 21.52
N GLY A 51 -0.88 -2.10 20.72
CA GLY A 51 -2.25 -2.48 21.08
C GLY A 51 -3.00 -1.43 21.89
N ASP A 52 -2.46 -0.21 22.00
CA ASP A 52 -3.08 0.88 22.74
C ASP A 52 -4.18 1.59 21.93
N ILE A 53 -5.21 2.07 22.63
CA ILE A 53 -6.24 2.94 22.06
C ILE A 53 -5.79 4.40 22.18
N VAL A 54 -5.69 5.09 21.05
CA VAL A 54 -5.26 6.50 21.00
C VAL A 54 -6.47 7.43 21.06
N TYR A 55 -6.43 8.37 22.01
CA TYR A 55 -7.48 9.37 22.21
C TYR A 55 -7.00 10.79 21.90
N CYS A 56 -7.94 11.64 21.49
CA CYS A 56 -7.69 13.02 21.18
C CYS A 56 -7.17 13.79 22.41
N GLU A 57 -6.11 14.56 22.20
CA GLU A 57 -5.44 15.37 23.23
C GLU A 57 -6.29 16.58 23.64
N ARG A 58 -7.26 16.97 22.80
CA ARG A 58 -8.20 18.03 23.13
C ARG A 58 -9.09 17.57 24.28
N SER A 59 -8.95 18.22 25.43
CA SER A 59 -9.60 17.89 26.69
C SER A 59 -11.11 17.63 26.57
N LEU A 60 -11.80 18.43 25.77
CA LEU A 60 -13.26 18.34 25.56
C LEU A 60 -13.70 17.34 24.46
N CYS A 61 -12.78 16.84 23.62
CA CYS A 61 -13.14 15.97 22.50
C CYS A 61 -13.19 14.50 22.93
N LYS A 62 -12.09 14.02 23.51
CA LYS A 62 -11.87 12.60 23.88
C LYS A 62 -12.28 11.60 22.79
N GLY A 63 -12.27 12.01 21.52
CA GLY A 63 -12.54 11.13 20.38
C GLY A 63 -11.37 10.20 20.10
N LEU A 64 -11.63 9.10 19.39
CA LEU A 64 -10.56 8.20 18.94
C LEU A 64 -9.68 8.91 17.90
N VAL A 65 -8.41 8.54 17.87
CA VAL A 65 -7.44 8.98 16.86
C VAL A 65 -7.08 7.76 16.03
N LYS A 66 -7.11 7.92 14.71
CA LYS A 66 -6.66 6.89 13.77
C LYS A 66 -5.66 7.48 12.78
N PRO A 67 -4.77 6.66 12.19
CA PRO A 67 -4.06 7.03 10.97
C PRO A 67 -5.07 7.43 9.90
N ASP A 68 -4.69 8.36 9.03
CA ASP A 68 -5.55 8.88 7.96
C ASP A 68 -5.62 7.89 6.78
N ILE A 69 -6.03 6.67 7.10
CA ILE A 69 -6.39 5.58 6.19
C ILE A 69 -7.90 5.60 6.03
N VAL A 70 -8.39 5.45 4.80
CA VAL A 70 -9.82 5.39 4.50
C VAL A 70 -10.35 4.02 4.87
N PHE A 71 -11.38 3.99 5.72
CA PHE A 71 -12.12 2.77 6.03
C PHE A 71 -13.36 2.63 5.14
N PHE A 72 -13.91 1.43 5.04
CA PHE A 72 -15.17 1.23 4.32
C PHE A 72 -16.28 2.14 4.86
N GLY A 73 -16.94 2.85 3.94
CA GLY A 73 -17.96 3.85 4.26
C GLY A 73 -17.44 5.25 4.54
N GLU A 74 -16.12 5.45 4.62
CA GLU A 74 -15.53 6.79 4.66
C GLU A 74 -15.34 7.38 3.26
N ALA A 75 -15.33 8.71 3.17
CA ALA A 75 -15.01 9.40 1.93
C ALA A 75 -13.52 9.27 1.61
N LEU A 76 -13.19 9.17 0.31
CA LEU A 76 -11.80 9.27 -0.15
C LEU A 76 -11.25 10.70 0.07
N PRO A 77 -9.92 10.87 0.18
CA PRO A 77 -9.30 12.18 0.35
C PRO A 77 -9.62 13.11 -0.82
N ASP A 78 -9.73 14.42 -0.56
CA ASP A 78 -10.08 15.41 -1.59
C ASP A 78 -9.16 15.35 -2.84
N ARG A 79 -7.88 15.03 -2.63
CA ARG A 79 -6.89 14.88 -3.72
C ARG A 79 -7.25 13.76 -4.71
N PHE A 80 -8.02 12.75 -4.31
CA PHE A 80 -8.48 11.68 -5.20
C PHE A 80 -9.29 12.23 -6.39
N TRP A 81 -10.06 13.31 -6.17
CA TRP A 81 -10.91 13.91 -7.20
C TRP A 81 -10.13 14.70 -8.26
N LEU A 82 -8.82 14.86 -8.11
CA LEU A 82 -7.95 15.39 -9.18
C LEU A 82 -7.92 14.47 -10.41
N HIS A 83 -8.40 13.22 -10.29
CA HIS A 83 -8.41 12.29 -11.42
C HIS A 83 -9.25 12.82 -12.59
N ASP A 84 -10.30 13.61 -12.34
CA ASP A 84 -11.10 14.23 -13.42
C ASP A 84 -10.25 15.11 -14.35
N ILE A 85 -9.26 15.82 -13.78
CA ILE A 85 -8.34 16.67 -14.55
C ILE A 85 -7.24 15.80 -15.16
N ASP A 86 -6.64 14.92 -14.36
CA ASP A 86 -5.50 14.11 -14.78
C ASP A 86 -5.87 13.14 -15.92
N THR A 87 -7.05 12.52 -15.87
CA THR A 87 -7.50 11.59 -16.93
C THR A 87 -7.94 12.33 -18.19
N ALA A 88 -8.35 13.60 -18.08
CA ALA A 88 -8.71 14.42 -19.23
C ALA A 88 -7.48 14.86 -20.04
N ILE A 89 -6.30 14.95 -19.41
CA ILE A 89 -5.03 15.33 -20.07
C ILE A 89 -4.08 14.15 -20.32
N ALA A 90 -4.44 12.95 -19.84
CA ALA A 90 -3.63 11.75 -20.04
C ALA A 90 -3.59 11.33 -21.52
N ASP A 91 -2.41 10.95 -21.99
CA ASP A 91 -2.16 10.41 -23.32
C ASP A 91 -1.95 8.88 -23.33
N PHE A 92 -1.76 8.29 -22.15
CA PHE A 92 -1.60 6.86 -21.93
C PHE A 92 -1.95 6.49 -20.49
N LEU A 93 -2.57 5.33 -20.29
CA LEU A 93 -2.86 4.80 -18.95
C LEU A 93 -2.18 3.45 -18.71
N ILE A 94 -1.48 3.31 -17.58
CA ILE A 94 -1.02 2.01 -17.08
C ILE A 94 -1.83 1.66 -15.83
N VAL A 95 -2.48 0.51 -15.85
CA VAL A 95 -3.13 -0.11 -14.69
C VAL A 95 -2.40 -1.39 -14.37
N MET A 96 -2.13 -1.63 -13.10
CA MET A 96 -1.41 -2.81 -12.69
C MET A 96 -1.85 -3.32 -11.33
N GLY A 97 -1.68 -4.62 -11.13
CA GLY A 97 -1.81 -5.27 -9.83
C GLY A 97 -3.09 -4.95 -9.05
N THR A 98 -4.24 -4.80 -9.68
CA THR A 98 -5.51 -4.47 -9.00
C THR A 98 -6.67 -5.29 -9.55
N SER A 99 -7.72 -5.52 -8.75
CA SER A 99 -8.96 -6.17 -9.22
C SER A 99 -9.95 -5.20 -9.88
N LEU A 100 -9.78 -3.88 -9.67
CA LEU A 100 -10.75 -2.85 -10.08
C LEU A 100 -12.19 -3.10 -9.59
N GLU A 101 -12.36 -3.65 -8.38
CA GLU A 101 -13.68 -3.92 -7.79
C GLU A 101 -14.13 -2.85 -6.79
N VAL A 102 -13.21 -2.04 -6.27
CA VAL A 102 -13.48 -1.06 -5.23
C VAL A 102 -13.78 0.30 -5.83
N TYR A 103 -14.99 0.80 -5.61
CA TYR A 103 -15.42 2.12 -6.05
C TYR A 103 -15.23 3.18 -4.95
N PRO A 104 -14.96 4.44 -5.33
CA PRO A 104 -14.90 4.95 -6.70
C PRO A 104 -13.55 4.76 -7.42
N PHE A 105 -12.55 4.12 -6.82
CA PHE A 105 -11.22 3.99 -7.46
C PHE A 105 -11.27 3.28 -8.80
N ALA A 106 -12.06 2.20 -8.92
CA ALA A 106 -12.20 1.42 -10.13
C ALA A 106 -12.59 2.26 -11.37
N SER A 107 -13.41 3.32 -11.19
CA SER A 107 -13.87 4.14 -12.31
C SER A 107 -12.77 5.00 -12.94
N VAL A 108 -11.66 5.24 -12.24
CA VAL A 108 -10.53 6.01 -12.77
C VAL A 108 -9.98 5.37 -14.05
N ALA A 109 -9.97 4.04 -14.12
CA ALA A 109 -9.49 3.32 -15.30
C ALA A 109 -10.35 3.59 -16.55
N ASP A 110 -11.63 3.91 -16.35
CA ASP A 110 -12.58 4.19 -17.43
C ASP A 110 -12.72 5.67 -17.77
N ALA A 111 -12.21 6.55 -16.91
CA ALA A 111 -12.33 8.01 -17.04
C ALA A 111 -11.41 8.63 -18.10
N VAL A 112 -10.40 7.90 -18.60
CA VAL A 112 -9.60 8.34 -19.76
C VAL A 112 -10.41 8.22 -21.05
N TRP A 113 -10.18 9.14 -22.00
CA TRP A 113 -10.87 9.17 -23.29
C TRP A 113 -10.74 7.84 -24.06
N HIS A 114 -11.73 7.54 -24.91
CA HIS A 114 -11.86 6.21 -25.52
C HIS A 114 -10.70 5.83 -26.45
N ASP A 115 -10.10 6.84 -27.11
CA ASP A 115 -8.96 6.72 -28.02
C ASP A 115 -7.60 6.64 -27.30
N ILE A 116 -7.57 6.91 -25.99
CA ILE A 116 -6.34 6.82 -25.19
C ILE A 116 -5.99 5.36 -24.93
N PRO A 117 -4.79 4.90 -25.31
CA PRO A 117 -4.37 3.53 -25.05
C PRO A 117 -4.25 3.26 -23.55
N ARG A 118 -4.71 2.07 -23.14
CA ARG A 118 -4.62 1.60 -21.76
C ARG A 118 -3.88 0.28 -21.72
N LEU A 119 -2.89 0.15 -20.84
CA LEU A 119 -2.14 -1.08 -20.59
C LEU A 119 -2.50 -1.66 -19.23
N LEU A 120 -2.98 -2.90 -19.20
CA LEU A 120 -3.19 -3.67 -17.98
C LEU A 120 -2.06 -4.69 -17.77
N LEU A 121 -1.36 -4.58 -16.63
CA LEU A 121 -0.39 -5.58 -16.16
C LEU A 121 -0.94 -6.25 -14.90
N ASN A 122 -1.54 -7.43 -15.02
CA ASN A 122 -2.21 -8.04 -13.87
C ASN A 122 -2.27 -9.56 -13.99
N ARG A 123 -2.59 -10.28 -12.90
CA ARG A 123 -2.76 -11.74 -12.98
C ARG A 123 -3.92 -12.15 -13.90
N ASN A 124 -5.02 -11.40 -13.84
CA ASN A 124 -6.23 -11.64 -14.61
C ASN A 124 -6.66 -10.35 -15.32
N VAL A 125 -7.43 -10.50 -16.39
CA VAL A 125 -8.18 -9.39 -16.99
C VAL A 125 -9.22 -8.90 -15.98
N VAL A 126 -9.33 -7.58 -15.80
CA VAL A 126 -10.16 -6.95 -14.78
C VAL A 126 -10.84 -5.70 -15.32
N GLY A 127 -11.93 -5.26 -14.68
CA GLY A 127 -12.70 -4.10 -15.11
C GLY A 127 -13.19 -4.23 -16.55
N SER A 128 -13.10 -3.13 -17.30
CA SER A 128 -13.49 -3.04 -18.71
C SER A 128 -12.36 -3.36 -19.70
N PHE A 129 -11.21 -3.84 -19.23
CA PHE A 129 -10.05 -4.05 -20.10
C PHE A 129 -10.29 -5.14 -21.15
N GLY A 130 -9.88 -4.84 -22.38
CA GLY A 130 -10.10 -5.70 -23.55
C GLY A 130 -11.42 -5.41 -24.29
N LEU A 131 -12.20 -4.42 -23.81
CA LEU A 131 -13.38 -3.93 -24.51
C LEU A 131 -13.06 -2.80 -25.50
N ARG A 132 -11.96 -2.05 -25.30
CA ARG A 132 -11.50 -1.01 -26.23
C ARG A 132 -10.45 -1.59 -27.18
N GLU A 133 -10.44 -1.12 -28.43
CA GLU A 133 -9.47 -1.56 -29.44
C GLU A 133 -8.03 -1.19 -29.05
N GLN A 134 -7.85 -0.08 -28.32
CA GLN A 134 -6.56 0.43 -27.86
C GLN A 134 -6.10 -0.19 -26.53
N ASP A 135 -6.86 -1.12 -25.94
CA ASP A 135 -6.46 -1.80 -24.72
C ASP A 135 -5.39 -2.85 -25.03
N ALA A 136 -4.28 -2.78 -24.30
CA ALA A 136 -3.26 -3.83 -24.24
C ALA A 136 -3.34 -4.53 -22.89
N VAL A 137 -3.26 -5.85 -22.86
CA VAL A 137 -3.34 -6.64 -21.63
C VAL A 137 -2.20 -7.64 -21.58
N ILE A 138 -1.42 -7.59 -20.51
CA ILE A 138 -0.39 -8.57 -20.18
C ILE A 138 -0.83 -9.25 -18.90
N THR A 139 -1.23 -10.52 -19.04
CA THR A 139 -1.61 -11.35 -17.91
C THR A 139 -0.44 -12.15 -17.37
N GLY A 140 -0.23 -12.15 -16.06
CA GLY A 140 0.78 -13.00 -15.43
C GLY A 140 1.31 -12.46 -14.12
N ASP A 141 2.50 -12.90 -13.76
CA ASP A 141 3.23 -12.32 -12.63
C ASP A 141 3.66 -10.88 -12.95
N ILE A 142 3.51 -9.99 -11.98
CA ILE A 142 3.73 -8.57 -12.21
C ILE A 142 5.20 -8.23 -12.40
N ILE A 143 6.12 -8.94 -11.74
CA ILE A 143 7.56 -8.71 -11.86
C ILE A 143 8.01 -9.08 -13.27
N GLU A 144 7.57 -10.23 -13.77
CA GLU A 144 7.90 -10.69 -15.12
C GLU A 144 7.25 -9.81 -16.20
N SER A 145 6.05 -9.28 -15.95
CA SER A 145 5.38 -8.34 -16.85
C SER A 145 6.14 -7.00 -16.94
N ILE A 146 6.61 -6.47 -15.79
CA ILE A 146 7.41 -5.24 -15.76
C ILE A 146 8.78 -5.43 -16.42
N LYS A 147 9.45 -6.56 -16.17
CA LYS A 147 10.70 -6.91 -16.87
C LYS A 147 10.52 -6.99 -18.37
N SER A 148 9.42 -7.61 -18.82
CA SER A 148 9.09 -7.74 -20.24
C SER A 148 8.84 -6.36 -20.87
N LEU A 149 8.14 -5.47 -20.17
CA LEU A 149 7.93 -4.08 -20.60
C LEU A 149 9.25 -3.31 -20.65
N ALA A 150 10.07 -3.41 -19.60
CA ALA A 150 11.38 -2.75 -19.55
C ALA A 150 12.29 -3.23 -20.69
N LEU A 151 12.30 -4.53 -20.99
CA LEU A 151 13.05 -5.07 -22.12
C LEU A 151 12.55 -4.50 -23.46
N ALA A 152 11.23 -4.43 -23.66
CA ALA A 152 10.64 -3.90 -24.89
C ALA A 152 10.92 -2.39 -25.10
N LEU A 153 11.14 -1.66 -24.01
CA LEU A 153 11.46 -0.23 -24.02
C LEU A 153 12.97 0.07 -23.96
N ASP A 154 13.82 -0.97 -23.95
CA ASP A 154 15.27 -0.84 -23.77
C ASP A 154 15.68 -0.17 -22.44
N TRP A 155 14.91 -0.44 -21.38
CA TRP A 155 15.10 0.10 -20.02
C TRP A 155 15.59 -0.94 -19.00
N MET A 156 15.95 -2.15 -19.44
CA MET A 156 16.30 -3.23 -18.51
C MET A 156 17.52 -2.86 -17.65
N ASP A 157 18.59 -2.34 -18.27
CA ASP A 157 19.80 -1.94 -17.56
C ASP A 157 19.54 -0.82 -16.53
N ASP A 158 18.71 0.16 -16.91
CA ASP A 158 18.30 1.26 -16.03
C ASP A 158 17.46 0.75 -14.85
N LEU A 159 16.53 -0.18 -15.11
CA LEU A 159 15.71 -0.81 -14.08
C LEU A 159 16.57 -1.61 -13.10
N GLU A 160 17.50 -2.42 -13.59
CA GLU A 160 18.39 -3.22 -12.74
C GLU A 160 19.30 -2.33 -11.88
N LYS A 161 19.82 -1.25 -12.48
CA LYS A 161 20.62 -0.25 -11.76
C LYS A 161 19.81 0.45 -10.68
N LEU A 162 18.58 0.90 -10.97
CA LEU A 162 17.68 1.50 -10.00
C LEU A 162 17.35 0.55 -8.85
N VAL A 163 17.14 -0.75 -9.15
CA VAL A 163 16.95 -1.78 -8.12
C VAL A 163 18.19 -1.75 -7.25
N LYS A 164 19.36 -2.02 -7.82
CA LYS A 164 20.59 -2.20 -7.05
C LYS A 164 20.92 -0.99 -6.18
N ASP A 165 20.76 0.22 -6.72
CA ASP A 165 20.99 1.47 -6.00
C ASP A 165 20.06 1.60 -4.78
N TYR A 166 18.78 1.24 -4.94
CA TYR A 166 17.82 1.31 -3.83
C TYR A 166 18.05 0.20 -2.78
N GLU A 167 18.45 -1.00 -3.19
CA GLU A 167 18.85 -2.09 -2.26
C GLU A 167 20.04 -1.67 -1.40
N THR A 168 21.02 -1.02 -2.02
CA THR A 168 22.21 -0.50 -1.36
C THR A 168 21.84 0.60 -0.37
N LYS A 169 20.95 1.52 -0.75
CA LYS A 169 20.43 2.58 0.14
C LYS A 169 19.72 2.02 1.37
N ILE A 170 18.82 1.03 1.20
CA ILE A 170 18.13 0.38 2.32
C ILE A 170 19.15 -0.30 3.24
N THR A 171 20.05 -1.10 2.68
CA THR A 171 21.05 -1.85 3.45
C THR A 171 21.89 -0.91 4.32
N ASN A 172 22.36 0.21 3.76
CA ASN A 172 23.14 1.20 4.49
C ASN A 172 22.32 1.92 5.58
N LYS A 173 21.04 2.21 5.32
CA LYS A 173 20.15 2.83 6.32
C LYS A 173 19.92 1.88 7.51
N THR A 174 19.70 0.59 7.26
CA THR A 174 19.53 -0.44 8.29
C THR A 174 20.79 -0.60 9.15
N ILE A 175 21.98 -0.66 8.52
CA ILE A 175 23.26 -0.74 9.24
C ILE A 175 23.46 0.49 10.15
N ASN A 176 23.16 1.69 9.65
CA ASN A 176 23.32 2.92 10.42
C ASN A 176 22.32 3.02 11.59
N SER A 177 21.09 2.51 11.44
CA SER A 177 20.14 2.44 12.56
C SER A 177 20.56 1.44 13.65
N ILE A 178 21.20 0.33 13.28
CA ILE A 178 21.73 -0.65 14.24
C ILE A 178 22.93 -0.08 15.01
N ASN A 179 23.78 0.69 14.34
CA ASN A 179 24.96 1.31 14.95
C ASN A 179 24.64 2.50 15.87
N PHE A 180 23.42 3.06 15.80
CA PHE A 180 22.99 4.15 16.68
C PHE A 180 22.32 3.66 17.98
N SER A 181 21.85 2.41 18.02
CA SER A 181 21.42 1.74 19.24
C SER A 181 22.62 1.04 19.92
N GLY A 182 23.47 1.84 20.58
CA GLY A 182 24.52 1.33 21.44
C GLY A 182 23.95 0.59 22.66
N THR A 183 23.60 -0.68 22.50
CA THR A 183 23.40 -1.63 23.59
C THR A 183 23.87 -3.01 23.13
N THR A 184 24.75 -3.61 23.92
CA THR A 184 25.33 -4.94 23.72
C THR A 184 24.28 -5.98 23.36
N VAL A 185 24.41 -6.57 22.17
CA VAL A 185 23.61 -7.72 21.72
C VAL A 185 23.87 -8.89 22.68
N PRO A 186 22.87 -9.42 23.41
CA PRO A 186 23.01 -10.71 24.07
C PRO A 186 23.14 -11.78 22.99
N LYS A 187 24.13 -12.66 23.12
CA LYS A 187 24.36 -13.80 22.22
C LYS A 187 23.04 -14.52 21.95
N THR A 188 22.64 -14.58 20.67
CA THR A 188 21.54 -15.41 20.18
C THR A 188 21.86 -16.86 20.47
N THR A 189 21.21 -17.43 21.47
CA THR A 189 21.09 -18.89 21.62
C THR A 189 20.06 -19.34 20.58
N VAL A 190 20.50 -20.18 19.65
CA VAL A 190 19.60 -20.97 18.79
C VAL A 190 18.76 -21.85 19.72
N CYS A 191 17.44 -21.70 19.67
CA CYS A 191 16.52 -22.62 20.33
C CYS A 191 15.59 -23.23 19.28
N GLU A 192 15.71 -24.54 19.15
CA GLU A 192 14.85 -25.46 18.41
C GLU A 192 13.43 -25.53 19.02
N GLU A 193 12.48 -25.78 18.12
CA GLU A 193 11.17 -26.44 18.27
C GLU A 193 10.17 -26.07 19.40
N HIS A 194 8.93 -25.86 18.93
CA HIS A 194 7.64 -26.12 19.57
C HIS A 194 7.42 -25.61 21.00
N ARG A 195 6.67 -24.49 21.11
CA ARG A 195 5.65 -24.30 22.17
C ARG A 195 4.57 -23.33 21.73
N VAL A 196 3.37 -23.86 21.56
CA VAL A 196 2.11 -23.11 21.46
C VAL A 196 1.86 -22.43 22.81
N TYR A 197 1.75 -21.10 22.83
CA TYR A 197 1.21 -20.36 23.96
C TYR A 197 -0.20 -19.88 23.59
N GLU A 198 -1.22 -20.45 24.25
CA GLU A 198 -2.57 -19.89 24.27
C GLU A 198 -2.54 -18.53 24.97
N LEU A 199 -2.67 -17.44 24.20
CA LEU A 199 -2.91 -16.12 24.73
C LEU A 199 -4.42 -15.92 24.92
N ARG A 200 -4.78 -15.54 26.15
CA ARG A 200 -6.14 -15.21 26.57
C ARG A 200 -6.69 -14.07 25.70
N ASN A 201 -7.90 -14.28 25.17
CA ASN A 201 -8.69 -13.35 24.36
C ASN A 201 -8.72 -11.91 24.91
N PRO A 202 -8.30 -10.90 24.12
CA PRO A 202 -8.76 -9.52 24.28
C PRO A 202 -10.06 -9.30 23.48
N PRO A 203 -10.99 -8.43 23.93
CA PRO A 203 -12.27 -8.21 23.27
C PRO A 203 -12.14 -7.12 22.19
N ASN A 204 -11.87 -7.52 20.94
CA ASN A 204 -12.37 -6.85 19.74
C ASN A 204 -11.89 -7.62 18.51
N GLU A 205 -12.79 -8.33 17.84
CA GLU A 205 -12.52 -9.07 16.60
C GLU A 205 -11.89 -8.17 15.51
N THR A 206 -12.20 -6.88 15.54
CA THR A 206 -11.63 -5.84 14.66
C THR A 206 -10.11 -5.67 14.83
N ILE A 207 -9.58 -5.70 16.05
CA ILE A 207 -8.13 -5.49 16.30
C ILE A 207 -7.33 -6.73 15.94
N GLN A 208 -7.88 -7.92 16.22
CA GLN A 208 -7.24 -9.18 15.86
C GLN A 208 -7.16 -9.38 14.34
N TYR A 209 -8.17 -8.92 13.59
CA TYR A 209 -8.11 -8.86 12.12
C TYR A 209 -6.91 -8.04 11.64
N TYR A 210 -6.66 -6.86 12.22
CA TYR A 210 -5.55 -6.00 11.84
C TYR A 210 -4.18 -6.51 12.28
N ILE A 211 -4.07 -7.15 13.45
CA ILE A 211 -2.82 -7.78 13.89
C ILE A 211 -2.46 -8.95 12.95
N ASN A 212 -3.45 -9.76 12.54
CA ASN A 212 -3.24 -10.86 11.60
C ASN A 212 -2.85 -10.36 10.19
N GLU A 213 -3.40 -9.23 9.75
CA GLU A 213 -2.94 -8.55 8.52
C GLU A 213 -1.52 -7.99 8.64
N LEU A 214 -1.07 -7.59 9.83
CA LEU A 214 0.28 -7.05 10.04
C LEU A 214 1.35 -8.14 10.21
N GLU A 215 1.03 -9.28 10.83
CA GLU A 215 1.97 -10.40 11.03
C GLU A 215 2.27 -11.20 9.75
N THR A 216 1.39 -11.13 8.74
CA THR A 216 1.67 -11.68 7.40
C THR A 216 2.70 -10.87 6.61
N PHE A 217 3.10 -9.68 7.09
CA PHE A 217 4.16 -8.84 6.51
C PHE A 217 5.52 -9.05 7.20
N THR A 218 6.19 -10.19 6.97
CA THR A 218 7.65 -10.32 7.18
C THR A 218 8.27 -11.24 6.11
N PRO A 219 9.57 -11.15 5.79
CA PRO A 219 10.31 -9.98 5.34
C PRO A 219 11.07 -10.32 4.04
N HIS A 220 10.39 -10.44 2.90
CA HIS A 220 11.05 -10.50 1.59
C HIS A 220 10.05 -10.03 0.54
N LEU A 221 10.29 -8.87 -0.11
CA LEU A 221 10.07 -8.65 -1.55
C LEU A 221 10.20 -7.16 -1.95
N ILE A 222 11.27 -6.91 -2.70
CA ILE A 222 11.38 -6.17 -3.97
C ILE A 222 10.37 -5.03 -4.26
N LYS A 223 10.99 -3.84 -4.33
CA LYS A 223 10.70 -2.58 -5.04
C LYS A 223 9.76 -2.67 -6.24
N TYR A 224 8.80 -1.74 -6.32
CA TYR A 224 8.77 -0.59 -7.23
C TYR A 224 7.42 0.12 -7.11
N ALA A 225 7.35 1.36 -7.58
CA ALA A 225 6.26 2.30 -7.33
C ALA A 225 5.11 2.10 -8.33
N PHE A 226 3.95 1.66 -7.83
CA PHE A 226 2.88 1.13 -8.68
C PHE A 226 1.51 1.22 -8.00
N ILE A 227 0.42 1.18 -8.80
CA ILE A 227 -0.91 0.83 -8.29
C ILE A 227 -0.84 -0.67 -7.94
N THR A 228 -0.97 -1.08 -6.68
CA THR A 228 -1.09 -2.51 -6.36
C THR A 228 -2.23 -2.77 -5.36
N TRP A 229 -2.66 -4.02 -5.31
CA TRP A 229 -3.55 -4.65 -4.35
C TRP A 229 -3.19 -6.15 -4.39
N HIS A 230 -2.83 -6.72 -3.24
CA HIS A 230 -2.71 -8.17 -3.10
C HIS A 230 -4.08 -8.77 -2.77
N VAL A 231 -4.72 -9.45 -3.72
CA VAL A 231 -5.89 -10.31 -3.42
C VAL A 231 -5.39 -11.59 -2.75
N LEU A 232 -5.65 -11.74 -1.45
CA LEU A 232 -5.62 -13.04 -0.80
C LEU A 232 -6.84 -13.86 -1.27
N LYS A 233 -6.56 -15.00 -1.89
CA LYS A 233 -7.52 -16.08 -2.11
C LYS A 233 -8.07 -16.54 -0.75
N HIS A 234 -9.37 -16.46 -0.54
CA HIS A 234 -10.05 -17.44 0.28
C HIS A 234 -11.14 -18.15 -0.52
N SER A 235 -10.81 -19.40 -0.83
CA SER A 235 -11.73 -20.44 -1.27
C SER A 235 -12.87 -20.56 -0.26
N SER A 236 -14.10 -20.48 -0.75
CA SER A 236 -15.30 -21.17 -0.24
C SER A 236 -15.53 -21.15 1.28
N CYS A 237 -16.39 -20.24 1.73
CA CYS A 237 -17.33 -20.54 2.82
C CYS A 237 -18.63 -19.76 2.59
N GLN A 238 -19.69 -20.46 2.16
CA GLN A 238 -21.06 -19.98 2.30
C GLN A 238 -21.41 -19.99 3.79
N LEU A 239 -21.88 -18.86 4.31
CA LEU A 239 -22.69 -18.81 5.51
C LEU A 239 -23.90 -17.92 5.22
N VAL A 240 -25.02 -18.61 5.02
CA VAL A 240 -26.45 -18.22 5.00
C VAL A 240 -26.80 -16.82 4.50
#